data_AF-A0A1I7RWV6-F1
#
_entry.id   AF-A0A1I7RWV6-F1
#
_cell.length_a   1.000
_cell.length_b   1.000
_cell.length_c   1.000
_cell.angle_alpha   90.00
_cell.angle_beta   90.00
_cell.angle_gamma   90.00
#
_symmetry.space_group_name_H-M   'P 1'
#
loop_
_entity.id
_entity.type
_entity.pdbx_description
1 polymer ?
#
loop_
_entity_poly.entity_id
_entity_poly.type
_entity_poly.pdbx_seq_one_letter_code
_entity_poly.pdbx_strand_id
1 'polypeptide(L)'
;MRKFLISLLAVADNAAPLQEDAKTAAVVQGIDTTAKLTDKDVACFLKNGFRAGIFRIGNEGAVDKVGVENARKSHAAGFKYELYIAPNPFSPAGPQFISAYNYARTEQLVPQRVWLQVTSPMFWDRNTTNNARFITDFIQAVKIRMKLDLALGPARAENRGPARGPEDVGPARFNFSSARAGPGRPEN
;
A
#
# COMPACT_ATOMS: atom_id res chain seq x y z
N MET A 1 -29.38 -0.12 -7.33
CA MET A 1 -28.65 1.09 -6.87
C MET A 1 -27.37 0.66 -6.15
N ARG A 2 -26.20 0.76 -6.78
CA ARG A 2 -24.90 0.45 -6.15
C ARG A 2 -24.35 1.74 -5.53
N LYS A 3 -24.24 1.78 -4.20
CA LYS A 3 -23.67 2.90 -3.44
C LYS A 3 -22.14 2.79 -3.48
N PHE A 4 -21.47 3.74 -4.12
CA PHE A 4 -20.02 3.90 -4.04
C PHE A 4 -19.68 4.67 -2.75
N LEU A 5 -18.90 4.06 -1.87
CA LEU A 5 -18.33 4.72 -0.69
C LEU A 5 -17.00 5.37 -1.10
N ILE A 6 -16.96 6.70 -1.08
CA ILE A 6 -15.75 7.50 -1.22
C ILE A 6 -15.15 7.63 0.18
N SER A 7 -14.05 6.94 0.46
CA SER A 7 -13.26 7.17 1.67
C SER A 7 -12.34 8.38 1.45
N LEU A 8 -12.58 9.46 2.18
CA LEU A 8 -11.71 10.62 2.26
C LEU A 8 -10.66 10.37 3.36
N LEU A 9 -9.37 10.31 3.02
CA LEU A 9 -8.30 10.41 4.02
C LEU A 9 -8.05 11.90 4.29
N ALA A 10 -8.38 12.37 5.49
CA ALA A 10 -7.96 13.69 5.96
C ALA A 10 -6.60 13.58 6.68
N VAL A 11 -5.63 14.38 6.26
CA VAL A 11 -4.45 14.68 7.08
C VAL A 11 -4.61 16.12 7.55
N ALA A 12 -4.78 16.30 8.85
CA ALA A 12 -4.64 17.62 9.46
C ALA A 12 -3.17 17.81 9.81
N ASP A 13 -2.49 18.68 9.07
CA ASP A 13 -1.38 19.44 9.62
C ASP A 13 -1.33 20.80 8.93
N ASN A 14 -0.94 21.82 9.69
CA ASN A 14 -1.17 23.25 9.47
C ASN A 14 -0.96 23.72 8.02
N ALA A 15 -2.00 24.33 7.42
CA ALA A 15 -1.94 24.90 6.08
C ALA A 15 -1.06 26.16 6.06
N ALA A 16 0.24 25.98 5.83
CA ALA A 16 1.07 27.02 5.23
C ALA A 16 0.68 27.16 3.74
N PRO A 17 0.66 28.38 3.19
CA PRO A 17 0.31 28.60 1.78
C PRO A 17 1.26 27.81 0.87
N LEU A 18 0.69 27.19 -0.17
CA LEU A 18 1.40 26.40 -1.18
C LEU A 18 2.45 27.28 -1.86
N GLN A 19 3.69 27.13 -1.42
CA GLN A 19 4.85 27.83 -1.97
C GLN A 19 5.03 27.40 -3.44
N GLU A 20 4.99 28.37 -4.36
CA GLU A 20 5.17 28.21 -5.81
C GLU A 20 6.56 27.70 -6.23
N ASP A 21 7.43 27.34 -5.28
CA ASP A 21 8.79 26.85 -5.54
C ASP A 21 8.93 25.32 -5.48
N ALA A 22 7.83 24.58 -5.42
CA ALA A 22 7.87 23.15 -5.59
C ALA A 22 8.27 22.83 -7.05
N LYS A 23 9.58 22.72 -7.30
CA LYS A 23 10.18 21.96 -8.42
C LYS A 23 9.18 20.87 -8.78
N THR A 24 8.51 21.01 -9.92
CA THR A 24 7.31 20.24 -10.26
C THR A 24 7.63 18.77 -10.06
N ALA A 25 7.22 18.20 -8.93
CA ALA A 25 7.51 16.80 -8.65
C ALA A 25 6.81 16.05 -9.76
N ALA A 26 7.58 15.32 -10.59
CA ALA A 26 7.03 14.61 -11.73
C ALA A 26 5.84 13.79 -11.22
N VAL A 27 4.66 14.03 -11.79
CA VAL A 27 3.44 13.33 -11.38
C VAL A 27 3.62 11.87 -11.75
N VAL A 28 3.77 11.02 -10.74
CA VAL A 28 3.87 9.57 -10.93
C VAL A 28 2.47 8.98 -10.92
N GLN A 29 2.08 8.35 -12.02
CA GLN A 29 0.86 7.55 -12.06
C GLN A 29 1.12 6.18 -11.43
N GLY A 30 0.15 5.73 -10.62
CA GLY A 30 0.23 4.45 -9.95
C GLY A 30 -1.07 3.66 -9.98
N ILE A 31 -0.96 2.40 -9.59
CA ILE A 31 -2.08 1.44 -9.56
C ILE A 31 -2.38 0.98 -8.13
N ASP A 32 -3.65 0.74 -7.83
CA ASP A 32 -4.12 -0.04 -6.67
C ASP A 32 -5.12 -1.06 -7.22
N THR A 33 -4.89 -2.33 -6.93
CA THR A 33 -5.78 -3.40 -7.35
C THR A 33 -5.68 -4.61 -6.46
N THR A 34 -6.83 -5.20 -6.16
CA THR A 34 -6.94 -6.50 -5.49
C THR A 34 -7.13 -7.64 -6.50
N ALA A 35 -7.32 -7.34 -7.78
CA ALA A 35 -7.39 -8.35 -8.82
C ALA A 35 -5.98 -8.89 -9.12
N LYS A 36 -5.86 -10.19 -9.39
CA LYS A 36 -4.57 -10.81 -9.71
C LYS A 36 -4.01 -10.21 -11.00
N LEU A 37 -2.75 -9.76 -10.95
CA LEU A 37 -2.03 -9.23 -12.09
C LEU A 37 -1.28 -10.33 -12.83
N THR A 38 -1.38 -10.31 -14.15
CA THR A 38 -0.51 -11.06 -15.06
C THR A 38 0.68 -10.20 -15.48
N ASP A 39 1.71 -10.83 -16.04
CA ASP A 39 2.88 -10.09 -16.53
C ASP A 39 2.50 -9.19 -17.72
N LYS A 40 1.47 -9.57 -18.47
CA LYS A 40 0.88 -8.76 -19.55
C LYS A 40 0.23 -7.48 -19.01
N ASP A 41 -0.46 -7.57 -17.87
CA ASP A 41 -1.09 -6.40 -17.24
C ASP A 41 -0.02 -5.41 -16.77
N VAL A 42 1.02 -5.91 -16.09
CA VAL A 42 2.13 -5.09 -15.61
C VAL A 42 2.87 -4.42 -16.78
N ALA A 43 3.16 -5.16 -17.86
CA ALA A 43 3.77 -4.60 -19.07
C ALA A 43 2.88 -3.54 -19.72
N CYS A 44 1.56 -3.74 -19.75
CA CYS A 44 0.60 -2.76 -20.24
C CYS A 44 0.66 -1.46 -19.41
N PHE A 45 0.67 -1.56 -18.07
CA PHE A 45 0.79 -0.40 -17.20
C PHE A 45 2.11 0.37 -17.42
N LEU A 46 3.24 -0.32 -17.57
CA LEU A 46 4.51 0.34 -17.89
C LEU A 46 4.45 1.08 -19.23
N LYS A 47 3.88 0.46 -20.26
CA LYS A 47 3.72 1.08 -21.58
C LYS A 47 2.88 2.36 -21.52
N ASN A 48 1.91 2.41 -20.60
CA ASN A 48 1.02 3.56 -20.40
C ASN A 48 1.52 4.57 -19.35
N GLY A 49 2.78 4.46 -18.90
CA GLY A 49 3.41 5.47 -18.04
C GLY A 49 3.22 5.27 -16.53
N PHE A 50 2.53 4.21 -16.10
CA PHE A 50 2.45 3.87 -14.68
C PHE A 50 3.81 3.39 -14.17
N ARG A 51 4.24 3.89 -13.02
CA ARG A 51 5.57 3.58 -12.44
C ARG A 51 5.52 3.24 -10.96
N ALA A 52 4.33 3.23 -10.36
CA ALA A 52 4.19 2.93 -8.96
C ALA A 52 2.91 2.14 -8.65
N GLY A 53 2.87 1.48 -7.49
CA GLY A 53 1.68 0.75 -7.05
C GLY A 53 1.56 0.68 -5.54
N ILE A 54 0.34 0.58 -5.05
CA ILE A 54 0.03 0.30 -3.65
C ILE A 54 -0.74 -1.01 -3.59
N PHE A 55 -0.23 -1.98 -2.83
CA PHE A 55 -0.72 -3.37 -2.88
C PHE A 55 -1.12 -3.87 -1.51
N ARG A 56 -2.26 -4.57 -1.46
CA ARG A 56 -2.77 -5.13 -0.21
C ARG A 56 -1.98 -6.37 0.18
N ILE A 57 -1.47 -6.44 1.40
CA ILE A 57 -0.75 -7.62 1.90
C ILE A 57 -1.47 -8.33 3.03
N GLY A 58 -2.50 -7.70 3.59
CA GLY A 58 -3.39 -8.29 4.58
C GLY A 58 -4.83 -7.87 4.32
N ASN A 59 -5.75 -8.81 4.48
CA ASN A 59 -7.18 -8.61 4.32
C ASN A 59 -7.95 -9.35 5.41
N GLU A 60 -8.80 -8.64 6.13
CA GLU A 60 -9.70 -9.20 7.16
C GLU A 60 -8.97 -10.06 8.21
N GLY A 61 -7.74 -9.67 8.52
CA GLY A 61 -6.88 -10.32 9.51
C GLY A 61 -6.11 -11.54 9.02
N ALA A 62 -6.22 -11.87 7.73
CA ALA A 62 -5.39 -12.87 7.08
C ALA A 62 -4.39 -12.23 6.11
N VAL A 63 -3.40 -13.01 5.70
CA VAL A 63 -2.44 -12.63 4.65
C VAL A 63 -3.14 -12.61 3.30
N ASP A 64 -2.97 -11.52 2.53
CA ASP A 64 -3.44 -11.43 1.15
C ASP A 64 -2.34 -11.91 0.18
N LYS A 65 -2.36 -13.20 -0.14
CA LYS A 65 -1.35 -13.81 -1.04
C LYS A 65 -1.41 -13.24 -2.45
N VAL A 66 -2.60 -12.88 -2.94
CA VAL A 66 -2.77 -12.32 -4.29
C VAL A 66 -2.15 -10.94 -4.35
N GLY A 67 -2.42 -10.09 -3.37
CA GLY A 67 -1.84 -8.76 -3.35
C GLY A 67 -0.33 -8.76 -3.08
N VAL A 68 0.20 -9.72 -2.32
CA VAL A 68 1.65 -9.94 -2.21
C VAL A 68 2.26 -10.40 -3.55
N GLU A 69 1.61 -11.31 -4.27
CA GLU A 69 2.04 -11.72 -5.62
C GLU A 69 2.04 -10.52 -6.59
N ASN A 70 1.01 -9.67 -6.54
CA ASN A 70 0.91 -8.44 -7.34
C ASN A 70 2.07 -7.48 -7.04
N ALA A 71 2.37 -7.26 -5.76
CA ALA A 71 3.47 -6.43 -5.33
C ALA A 71 4.80 -6.98 -5.83
N ARG A 72 5.05 -8.28 -5.66
CA ARG A 72 6.28 -8.95 -6.10
C ARG A 72 6.46 -8.86 -7.62
N LYS A 73 5.41 -9.15 -8.39
CA LYS A 73 5.42 -9.03 -9.87
C LYS A 73 5.70 -7.60 -10.33
N SER A 74 5.02 -6.62 -9.73
CA SER A 74 5.18 -5.21 -10.10
C SER A 74 6.57 -4.71 -9.72
N HIS A 75 7.08 -5.08 -8.53
CA HIS A 75 8.43 -4.74 -8.09
C HIS A 75 9.50 -5.33 -9.02
N ALA A 76 9.37 -6.60 -9.40
CA ALA A 76 10.27 -7.26 -10.36
C ALA A 76 10.26 -6.58 -11.74
N ALA A 77 9.16 -5.93 -12.13
CA ALA A 77 9.04 -5.16 -13.36
C ALA A 77 9.49 -3.68 -13.22
N GLY A 78 10.00 -3.27 -12.04
CA GLY A 78 10.53 -1.93 -11.81
C GLY A 78 9.53 -0.90 -11.26
N PHE A 79 8.35 -1.32 -10.79
CA PHE A 79 7.47 -0.41 -10.07
C PHE A 79 8.08 -0.04 -8.72
N LYS A 80 7.94 1.23 -8.36
CA LYS A 80 7.96 1.61 -6.95
C LYS A 80 6.71 1.05 -6.28
N TYR A 81 6.82 0.51 -5.08
CA TYR A 81 5.68 -0.08 -4.41
C TYR A 81 5.54 0.38 -2.97
N GLU A 82 4.30 0.43 -2.52
CA GLU A 82 3.95 0.53 -1.10
C GLU A 82 2.92 -0.54 -0.77
N LEU A 83 2.84 -0.90 0.50
CA LEU A 83 2.00 -2.01 0.94
C LEU A 83 0.96 -1.51 1.94
N TYR A 84 -0.23 -2.08 1.91
CA TYR A 84 -1.29 -1.76 2.86
C TYR A 84 -1.99 -2.99 3.42
N ILE A 85 -2.67 -2.81 4.53
CA ILE A 85 -3.50 -3.83 5.17
C ILE A 85 -4.92 -3.30 5.26
N ALA A 86 -5.89 -4.08 4.78
CA ALA A 86 -7.30 -3.92 5.10
C ALA A 86 -7.60 -4.78 6.33
N PRO A 87 -7.70 -4.17 7.53
CA PRO A 87 -7.74 -4.94 8.77
C PRO A 87 -9.09 -5.60 9.01
N ASN A 88 -9.12 -6.58 9.91
CA ASN A 88 -10.31 -6.88 10.70
C ASN A 88 -10.21 -6.15 12.06
N PRO A 89 -10.97 -5.07 12.29
CA PRO A 89 -10.86 -4.29 13.52
C PRO A 89 -11.41 -5.01 14.77
N PHE A 90 -12.11 -6.13 14.59
CA PHE A 90 -12.63 -6.97 15.69
C PHE A 90 -11.64 -8.06 16.12
N SER A 91 -10.48 -8.14 15.48
CA SER A 91 -9.38 -9.04 15.85
C SER A 91 -8.17 -8.22 16.32
N PRO A 92 -7.23 -8.81 17.08
CA PRO A 92 -6.04 -8.08 17.52
C PRO A 92 -5.23 -7.49 16.36
N ALA A 93 -4.84 -6.21 16.45
CA ALA A 93 -4.15 -5.50 15.36
C ALA A 93 -2.75 -6.05 15.05
N GLY A 94 -1.95 -6.29 16.09
CA GLY A 94 -0.55 -6.70 15.97
C GLY A 94 -0.33 -7.98 15.16
N PRO A 95 -0.99 -9.11 15.49
CA PRO A 95 -0.85 -10.36 14.75
C PRO A 95 -1.19 -10.26 13.26
N GLN A 96 -2.21 -9.48 12.90
CA GLN A 96 -2.61 -9.26 11.50
C GLN A 96 -1.50 -8.54 10.73
N PHE A 97 -0.91 -7.50 11.33
CA PHE A 97 0.24 -6.83 10.74
C PHE A 97 1.47 -7.75 10.64
N ILE A 98 1.84 -8.41 11.74
CA ILE A 98 3.05 -9.24 11.81
C ILE A 98 3.02 -10.37 10.78
N SER A 99 1.88 -11.06 10.65
CA SER A 99 1.72 -12.17 9.69
C SER A 99 1.84 -11.69 8.24
N ALA A 100 1.12 -10.63 7.85
CA ALA A 100 1.19 -10.05 6.52
C ALA A 100 2.59 -9.51 6.18
N TYR A 101 3.20 -8.79 7.12
CA TYR A 101 4.55 -8.24 6.99
C TYR A 101 5.59 -9.35 6.82
N ASN A 102 5.55 -10.39 7.65
CA ASN A 102 6.49 -11.51 7.55
C ASN A 102 6.36 -12.24 6.21
N TYR A 103 5.13 -12.49 5.77
CA TYR A 103 4.91 -13.14 4.49
C TYR A 103 5.43 -12.30 3.32
N ALA A 104 5.18 -10.99 3.31
CA ALA A 104 5.75 -10.08 2.30
C ALA A 104 7.30 -10.14 2.29
N ARG A 105 7.94 -10.19 3.47
CA ARG A 105 9.39 -10.34 3.60
C ARG A 105 9.91 -11.67 3.04
N THR A 106 9.18 -12.77 3.26
CA THR A 106 9.55 -14.07 2.67
C THR A 106 9.47 -14.07 1.14
N GLU A 107 8.62 -13.20 0.58
CA GLU A 107 8.47 -12.98 -0.86
C GLU A 107 9.40 -11.87 -1.39
N GLN A 108 10.46 -11.55 -0.63
CA GLN A 108 11.51 -10.58 -0.99
C GLN A 108 11.03 -9.13 -1.14
N LEU A 109 9.84 -8.81 -0.63
CA LEU A 109 9.40 -7.43 -0.49
C LEU A 109 9.95 -6.87 0.82
N VAL A 110 10.62 -5.72 0.77
CA VAL A 110 11.20 -5.03 1.93
C VAL A 110 10.40 -3.74 2.14
N PRO A 111 9.33 -3.76 2.94
CA PRO A 111 8.45 -2.60 3.09
C PRO A 111 9.18 -1.53 3.91
N GLN A 112 9.34 -0.33 3.35
CA GLN A 112 9.83 0.83 4.11
C GLN A 112 8.71 1.55 4.86
N ARG A 113 7.47 1.36 4.39
CA ARG A 113 6.23 1.90 4.96
C ARG A 113 5.11 0.90 4.71
N VAL A 114 4.19 0.78 5.68
CA VAL A 114 2.96 -0.01 5.55
C VAL A 114 1.78 0.87 5.95
N TRP A 115 0.75 0.88 5.12
CA TRP A 115 -0.48 1.65 5.36
C TRP A 115 -1.55 0.79 6.02
N LEU A 116 -2.35 1.43 6.86
CA LEU A 116 -3.59 0.88 7.38
C LEU A 116 -4.75 1.46 6.57
N GLN A 117 -5.55 0.61 5.92
CA GLN A 117 -6.74 1.06 5.22
C GLN A 117 -7.89 1.23 6.23
N VAL A 118 -8.32 2.47 6.43
CA VAL A 118 -9.52 2.80 7.20
C VAL A 118 -10.68 3.00 6.22
N THR A 119 -11.71 2.19 6.34
CA THR A 119 -12.83 2.09 5.40
C THR A 119 -14.13 2.60 6.03
N SER A 120 -15.27 2.30 5.39
CA SER A 120 -16.59 2.71 5.86
C SER A 120 -16.85 2.34 7.33
N PRO A 121 -17.48 3.21 8.13
CA PRO A 121 -17.81 2.96 9.53
C PRO A 121 -18.58 1.66 9.77
N MET A 122 -19.28 1.12 8.77
CA MET A 122 -20.01 -0.15 8.89
C MET A 122 -19.11 -1.37 9.12
N PHE A 123 -17.83 -1.28 8.74
CA PHE A 123 -16.85 -2.35 8.91
C PHE A 123 -15.96 -2.15 10.15
N TRP A 124 -16.24 -1.11 10.93
CA TRP A 124 -15.50 -0.75 12.14
C TRP A 124 -16.42 -0.86 13.37
N ASP A 125 -15.83 -0.88 14.55
CA ASP A 125 -16.61 -0.87 15.79
C ASP A 125 -17.41 0.44 15.87
N ARG A 126 -18.64 0.39 16.37
CA ARG A 126 -19.41 1.61 16.64
C ARG A 126 -18.79 2.42 17.77
N ASN A 127 -18.07 1.76 18.66
CA ASN A 127 -17.29 2.37 19.73
C ASN A 127 -15.97 2.93 19.16
N THR A 128 -15.90 4.26 19.11
CA THR A 128 -14.71 4.98 18.61
C THR A 128 -13.48 4.76 19.49
N THR A 129 -13.64 4.49 20.79
CA THR A 129 -12.52 4.12 21.68
C THR A 129 -11.89 2.79 21.27
N ASN A 130 -12.68 1.81 20.85
CA ASN A 130 -12.16 0.53 20.36
C ASN A 130 -11.40 0.72 19.05
N ASN A 131 -11.92 1.54 18.13
CA ASN A 131 -11.24 1.86 16.86
C ASN A 131 -9.92 2.60 17.11
N ALA A 132 -9.92 3.59 18.00
CA ALA A 132 -8.71 4.32 18.36
C ALA A 132 -7.66 3.39 18.95
N ARG A 133 -8.06 2.49 19.88
CA ARG A 133 -7.18 1.46 20.44
C ARG A 133 -6.61 0.56 19.36
N PHE A 134 -7.44 0.03 18.46
CA PHE A 134 -7.00 -0.81 17.35
C PHE A 134 -5.94 -0.11 16.49
N ILE A 135 -6.18 1.15 16.10
CA ILE A 135 -5.24 1.94 15.29
C ILE A 135 -3.94 2.19 16.05
N THR A 136 -4.00 2.54 17.33
CA THR A 136 -2.81 2.71 18.18
C THR A 136 -2.00 1.43 18.27
N ASP A 137 -2.65 0.29 18.53
CA ASP A 137 -2.00 -1.01 18.63
C ASP A 137 -1.35 -1.44 17.31
N PHE A 138 -2.02 -1.16 16.18
CA PHE A 138 -1.46 -1.38 14.84
C PHE A 138 -0.18 -0.56 14.64
N ILE A 139 -0.22 0.75 14.93
CA ILE A 139 0.94 1.64 14.80
C ILE A 139 2.09 1.18 15.69
N GLN A 140 1.82 0.74 16.92
CA GLN A 140 2.86 0.22 17.82
C GLN A 140 3.50 -1.05 17.28
N ALA A 141 2.71 -2.00 16.78
CA ALA A 141 3.23 -3.22 16.17
C ALA A 141 4.13 -2.92 14.96
N VAL A 142 3.72 -1.98 14.09
CA VAL A 142 4.52 -1.49 12.96
C VAL A 142 5.85 -0.92 13.43
N LYS A 143 5.83 0.03 14.38
CA LYS A 143 7.04 0.68 14.91
C LYS A 143 8.02 -0.32 15.50
N ILE A 144 7.54 -1.22 16.36
CA ILE A 144 8.38 -2.22 17.02
C ILE A 144 9.02 -3.14 15.97
N ARG A 145 8.21 -3.69 15.06
CA ARG A 145 8.72 -4.69 14.13
C ARG A 145 9.66 -4.11 13.07
N MET A 146 9.29 -2.99 12.46
CA MET A 146 10.12 -2.38 11.42
C MET A 146 11.42 -1.81 12.00
N LYS A 147 11.40 -1.30 13.24
CA LYS A 147 12.62 -0.90 13.95
C LYS A 147 13.50 -2.10 14.27
N LEU A 148 12.92 -3.23 14.68
CA LEU A 148 13.66 -4.47 14.92
C LEU A 148 14.36 -4.95 13.66
N ASP A 149 13.66 -4.98 12.53
CA ASP A 149 14.24 -5.36 11.24
C ASP A 149 15.35 -4.40 10.76
N LEU A 150 15.24 -3.09 11.07
CA LEU A 150 16.31 -2.13 10.81
C LEU A 150 17.55 -2.40 11.67
N ALA A 151 17.36 -2.77 12.94
CA ALA A 151 18.44 -3.03 13.88
C ALA A 151 19.15 -4.38 13.61
N LEU A 152 18.42 -5.40 13.18
CA LEU A 152 18.97 -6.73 12.88
C LEU A 152 19.56 -6.82 11.46
N GLY A 153 19.37 -5.78 10.63
CA GLY A 153 19.68 -5.80 9.21
C GLY A 153 18.72 -6.71 8.42
N PRO A 154 18.76 -6.69 7.08
CA PRO A 154 18.07 -7.71 6.31
C PRO A 154 18.63 -9.06 6.76
N ALA A 155 17.79 -9.93 7.34
CA ALA A 155 18.12 -11.33 7.52
C ALA A 155 18.66 -11.80 6.17
N ARG A 156 19.98 -12.04 6.12
CA ARG A 156 20.70 -12.35 4.91
C ARG A 156 19.97 -13.56 4.34
N ALA A 157 19.29 -13.39 3.20
CA ALA A 157 18.85 -14.48 2.36
C ALA A 157 20.12 -15.12 1.78
N GLU A 158 20.90 -15.73 2.65
CA GLU A 158 22.10 -16.47 2.30
C GLU A 158 21.60 -17.72 1.57
N ASN A 159 21.92 -17.77 0.27
CA ASN A 159 21.72 -18.87 -0.69
C ASN A 159 20.56 -18.80 -1.70
N ARG A 160 20.28 -17.65 -2.34
CA ARG A 160 19.87 -17.64 -3.77
C ARG A 160 20.51 -16.46 -4.51
N GLY A 161 21.17 -16.76 -5.63
CA GLY A 161 21.94 -15.81 -6.46
C GLY A 161 21.12 -14.65 -7.05
N PRO A 162 21.79 -13.70 -7.73
CA PRO A 162 21.41 -12.30 -7.71
C PRO A 162 20.37 -11.94 -8.77
N ALA A 163 19.39 -11.12 -8.40
CA ALA A 163 18.82 -10.14 -9.31
C ALA A 163 19.38 -8.77 -8.91
N ARG A 164 20.38 -8.28 -9.65
CA ARG A 164 20.83 -6.88 -9.57
C ARG A 164 19.78 -6.01 -10.27
N GLY A 165 19.33 -4.96 -9.61
CA GLY A 165 18.55 -3.86 -10.17
C GLY A 165 18.77 -2.62 -9.31
N PRO A 166 18.77 -1.41 -9.92
CA PRO A 166 19.64 -0.32 -9.50
C PRO A 166 19.14 0.47 -8.29
N GLU A 167 20.14 1.16 -7.74
CA GLU A 167 20.16 2.00 -6.55
C GLU A 167 19.05 3.06 -6.47
N ASP A 168 18.62 3.22 -5.22
CA ASP A 168 18.35 4.47 -4.51
C ASP A 168 17.39 5.48 -5.16
N VAL A 169 16.13 5.42 -4.74
CA VAL A 169 15.22 6.57 -4.86
C VAL A 169 14.36 6.64 -3.60
N GLY A 170 14.50 7.75 -2.86
CA GLY A 170 13.77 8.02 -1.62
C GLY A 170 12.24 7.95 -1.75
N PRO A 171 11.52 8.01 -0.61
CA PRO A 171 10.10 7.72 -0.53
C PRO A 171 9.29 8.63 -1.48
N ALA A 172 8.54 8.00 -2.39
CA ALA A 172 7.64 8.74 -3.28
C ALA A 172 6.49 9.35 -2.46
N ARG A 173 6.22 10.64 -2.71
CA ARG A 173 4.97 11.28 -2.26
C ARG A 173 3.92 11.01 -3.33
N PHE A 174 2.95 10.16 -3.00
CA PHE A 174 1.84 9.84 -3.87
C PHE A 174 0.81 10.95 -3.81
N ASN A 175 0.47 11.52 -4.97
CA ASN A 175 -0.65 12.44 -5.10
C ASN A 175 -1.78 11.70 -5.82
N PHE A 176 -2.80 11.28 -5.10
CA PHE A 176 -3.90 10.50 -5.66
C PHE A 176 -4.89 11.43 -6.37
N SER A 177 -4.96 11.35 -7.69
CA SER A 177 -6.10 11.85 -8.47
C SER A 177 -6.91 10.65 -8.91
N SER A 178 -8.14 10.51 -8.40
CA SER A 178 -9.07 9.47 -8.87
C SER A 178 -9.39 9.74 -10.34
N ALA A 179 -9.12 8.79 -11.24
CA ALA A 179 -9.63 8.85 -12.60
C ALA A 179 -11.17 8.73 -12.55
N ARG A 180 -11.86 9.82 -12.87
CA ARG A 180 -13.31 9.80 -13.13
C ARG A 180 -13.52 9.06 -14.45
N ALA A 181 -14.42 8.08 -14.46
CA ALA A 181 -14.97 7.55 -15.71
C ALA A 181 -15.69 8.70 -16.45
N GLY A 182 -15.32 8.93 -17.72
CA GLY A 182 -15.95 9.93 -18.57
C GLY A 182 -17.43 9.63 -18.83
N PRO A 183 -18.23 10.63 -19.23
CA PRO A 183 -19.66 10.46 -19.46
C PRO A 183 -19.91 9.55 -20.68
N GLY A 184 -20.79 8.58 -20.50
CA GLY A 184 -21.29 7.74 -21.59
C GLY A 184 -21.98 8.59 -22.67
N ARG A 185 -21.70 8.26 -23.93
CA ARG A 185 -22.45 8.73 -25.10
C ARG A 185 -23.91 8.27 -25.00
N PRO A 186 -24.90 9.07 -25.41
CA PRO A 186 -26.22 8.55 -25.70
C PRO A 186 -26.17 7.72 -26.98
N GLU A 187 -26.73 6.50 -26.94
CA GLU A 187 -27.15 5.77 -28.14
C GLU A 187 -28.54 6.26 -28.54
N ASN A 188 -28.78 6.30 -29.86
CA ASN A 188 -29.95 6.85 -30.55
C ASN A 188 -31.28 6.23 -30.14
#